data_AF-A0A8C7S1X3-F1
#
_entry.id   AF-A0A8C7S1X3-F1
#
_cell.length_a   1.000
_cell.length_b   1.000
_cell.length_c   1.000
_cell.angle_alpha   90.00
_cell.angle_beta   90.00
_cell.angle_gamma   90.00
#
_symmetry.space_group_name_H-M   'P 1'
#
loop_
_entity.id
_entity.type
_entity.pdbx_description
1 polymer ?
#
loop_
_entity_poly.entity_id
_entity_poly.type
_entity_poly.pdbx_seq_one_letter_code
_entity_poly.pdbx_strand_id
1 'polypeptide(L)'
;LTSSATNAATPDFDVYGAMDWKDGVGTLTGSELKFKVNEFGVLEVLTEEGEDESVKKAHATITWAVPTAQEGKMEGQWAQRGLVCVRCQRKGSPVDFMSDGLHCSERCLQQDHELKLKKEVSKSNGEVVGVSRKRSLQQYKMDTPEVPPEDDDEVYEEKDSRKTTRGAPRGRRKRRGDAGLLRHTVPYGGKKKSWCWASYLEQDKAIAAPTKLFKEHQAFPQSKNGFRVGMKLEGVDPEHPSMYCVLTVAEVSGHRIRLHFDKYSDYYDFWVNSNSADIHPVGWCEKTGHTLHPPKGLKDEEFSWLSYIKLSKAQAAPKALFENQNTTVTPLGFRIGMKLEAIDKKNPSFICVATVTDMVDSRFLVHFDDWDESYDFWCDATSPYIHPVGWCQDNDRILTKPPGYPNVKNFSWGKYLEETHSSPAPARAFKGKPPHSFQPLMKLETVDKRNPMLVRVATVVDTDDHRVQIHFDGWTDEYDYWVDTDSPDIHPAGWCAKTGHPLQPPISEWLYDSS
;
A
#
# COMPACT_ATOMS: atom_id res chain seq x y z
N LEU A 1 -22.43 27.26 43.29
CA LEU A 1 -21.40 28.32 43.31
C LEU A 1 -20.04 27.60 43.38
N THR A 2 -19.35 27.24 42.30
CA THR A 2 -18.76 28.01 41.16
C THR A 2 -17.34 28.53 41.43
N SER A 3 -16.35 27.67 41.21
CA SER A 3 -15.01 28.02 40.70
C SER A 3 -14.39 26.74 40.09
N SER A 4 -14.39 26.51 38.78
CA SER A 4 -13.52 27.14 37.77
C SER A 4 -12.02 26.88 38.02
N ALA A 5 -11.56 25.66 37.72
CA ALA A 5 -10.14 25.39 37.50
C ALA A 5 -9.82 25.68 36.02
N THR A 6 -8.94 26.66 35.77
CA THR A 6 -8.48 27.03 34.42
C THR A 6 -7.21 26.27 34.06
N ASN A 7 -7.14 25.72 32.84
CA ASN A 7 -5.88 25.21 32.30
C ASN A 7 -4.87 26.35 32.19
N ALA A 8 -3.74 26.24 32.89
CA ALA A 8 -2.55 27.02 32.58
C ALA A 8 -1.80 26.31 31.44
N ALA A 9 -1.43 27.06 30.40
CA ALA A 9 -0.45 26.59 29.42
C ALA A 9 0.96 26.65 30.04
N THR A 10 1.83 25.73 29.66
CA THR A 10 3.27 25.87 29.90
C THR A 10 3.79 27.04 29.06
N PRO A 11 4.58 27.97 29.64
CA PRO A 11 5.24 29.00 28.86
C PRO A 11 6.33 28.36 27.98
N ASP A 12 6.50 28.87 26.76
CA ASP A 12 7.66 28.52 25.93
C ASP A 12 8.95 28.98 26.62
N PHE A 13 9.95 28.11 26.62
CA PHE A 13 11.23 28.37 27.30
C PHE A 13 12.14 29.17 26.36
N ASP A 14 12.42 30.43 26.71
CA ASP A 14 13.36 31.28 25.98
C ASP A 14 14.80 30.81 26.18
N VAL A 15 15.29 30.02 25.22
CA VAL A 15 16.66 29.50 25.17
C VAL A 15 17.70 30.62 25.05
N TYR A 16 17.38 31.74 24.38
CA TYR A 16 18.31 32.84 24.16
C TYR A 16 18.45 33.71 25.41
N GLY A 17 17.34 33.98 26.09
CA GLY A 17 17.30 34.67 27.39
C GLY A 17 17.85 33.85 28.56
N ALA A 18 18.04 32.54 28.39
CA ALA A 18 18.67 31.64 29.36
C ALA A 18 20.22 31.55 29.24
N MET A 19 20.84 32.30 28.31
CA MET A 19 22.29 32.31 28.09
C MET A 19 22.92 33.65 28.49
N ASP A 20 24.11 33.59 29.09
CA ASP A 20 24.97 34.74 29.35
C ASP A 20 25.74 35.08 28.04
N TRP A 21 25.40 36.21 27.42
CA TRP A 21 25.98 36.63 26.13
C TRP A 21 27.14 37.61 26.29
N LYS A 22 28.25 37.34 25.60
CA LYS A 22 29.42 38.23 25.52
C LYS A 22 30.09 38.16 24.16
N ASP A 23 30.34 39.31 23.54
CA ASP A 23 31.10 39.46 22.28
C ASP A 23 30.59 38.56 21.12
N GLY A 24 29.28 38.28 21.09
CA GLY A 24 28.62 37.42 20.09
C GLY A 24 28.59 35.92 20.43
N VAL A 25 29.16 35.53 21.58
CA VAL A 25 29.16 34.15 22.10
C VAL A 25 28.24 34.06 23.32
N GLY A 26 27.33 33.09 23.32
CA GLY A 26 26.49 32.74 24.46
C GLY A 26 27.09 31.60 25.26
N THR A 27 26.97 31.62 26.58
CA THR A 27 27.32 30.50 27.47
C THR A 27 26.17 30.21 28.43
N LEU A 28 26.02 28.94 28.82
CA LEU A 28 25.01 28.54 29.81
C LEU A 28 25.61 28.55 31.21
N THR A 29 24.92 29.16 32.17
CA THR A 29 25.43 29.34 33.53
C THR A 29 25.65 27.98 34.22
N GLY A 30 26.91 27.58 34.38
CA GLY A 30 27.29 26.24 34.88
C GLY A 30 27.74 25.23 33.80
N SER A 31 27.95 25.67 32.55
CA SER A 31 28.54 24.88 31.47
C SER A 31 29.69 25.65 30.80
N GLU A 32 30.70 24.93 30.32
CA GLU A 32 31.81 25.49 29.53
C GLU A 32 31.50 25.53 28.02
N LEU A 33 30.31 25.03 27.61
CA LEU A 33 29.85 25.07 26.23
C LEU A 33 29.60 26.52 25.77
N LYS A 34 30.29 26.89 24.69
CA LYS A 34 30.17 28.18 23.99
C LYS A 34 29.27 28.02 22.77
N PHE A 35 28.35 28.95 22.58
CA PHE A 35 27.40 28.97 21.48
C PHE A 35 27.53 30.27 20.67
N LYS A 36 27.25 30.23 19.37
CA LYS A 36 27.20 31.40 18.49
C LYS A 36 25.90 31.38 17.69
N VAL A 37 25.33 32.53 17.39
CA VAL A 37 24.23 32.64 16.41
C VAL A 37 24.80 32.78 15.01
N ASN A 38 24.36 31.95 14.07
CA ASN A 38 24.73 32.05 12.65
C ASN A 38 23.87 33.08 11.90
N GLU A 39 24.16 33.31 10.60
CA GLU A 39 23.46 34.31 9.79
C GLU A 39 21.97 33.99 9.54
N PHE A 40 21.53 32.76 9.85
CA PHE A 40 20.14 32.29 9.77
C PHE A 40 19.42 32.30 11.14
N GLY A 41 20.05 32.82 12.20
CA GLY A 41 19.46 32.91 13.54
C GLY A 41 19.59 31.65 14.40
N VAL A 42 20.30 30.62 13.93
CA VAL A 42 20.41 29.32 14.63
C VAL A 42 21.64 29.29 15.55
N LEU A 43 21.50 28.61 16.69
CA LEU A 43 22.58 28.40 17.67
C LEU A 43 23.51 27.26 17.24
N GLU A 44 24.80 27.55 17.05
CA GLU A 44 25.88 26.62 16.75
C GLU A 44 26.83 26.50 17.95
N VAL A 45 27.36 25.30 18.22
CA VAL A 45 28.34 25.09 19.30
C VAL A 45 29.76 25.39 18.78
N LEU A 46 30.51 26.21 19.51
CA LEU A 46 31.91 26.48 19.24
C LEU A 46 32.80 25.45 19.96
N THR A 47 33.24 24.43 19.22
CA THR A 47 34.30 23.50 19.64
C THR A 47 35.67 24.05 19.25
N GLU A 48 36.61 24.11 20.19
CA GLU A 48 38.01 24.46 19.89
C GLU A 48 38.71 23.23 19.28
N GLU A 49 39.15 23.33 18.03
CA GLU A 49 39.70 22.20 17.26
C GLU A 49 41.11 21.82 17.73
N GLY A 50 41.30 20.54 18.09
CA GLY A 50 42.58 19.98 18.48
C GLY A 50 42.54 18.45 18.55
N GLU A 51 43.26 17.82 17.62
CA GLU A 51 43.65 16.40 17.52
C GLU A 51 43.24 15.43 18.65
N ASP A 52 42.24 14.57 18.42
CA ASP A 52 42.38 13.11 18.58
C ASP A 52 41.24 12.32 17.87
N GLU A 53 41.47 11.03 17.58
CA GLU A 53 40.45 10.10 17.07
C GLU A 53 39.71 9.34 18.20
N SER A 54 38.64 8.61 17.82
CA SER A 54 38.04 7.52 18.61
C SER A 54 37.33 7.87 19.94
N VAL A 55 36.17 8.54 19.85
CA VAL A 55 35.05 8.30 20.79
C VAL A 55 33.72 8.11 20.04
N LYS A 56 32.96 7.06 20.38
CA LYS A 56 31.61 6.82 19.88
C LYS A 56 30.56 7.46 20.80
N LYS A 57 29.70 8.37 20.28
CA LYS A 57 28.23 8.26 20.40
C LYS A 57 27.43 9.42 19.78
N ALA A 58 26.26 9.03 19.26
CA ALA A 58 24.97 9.72 19.29
C ALA A 58 24.90 11.22 18.93
N HIS A 59 24.23 11.51 17.81
CA HIS A 59 23.40 12.69 17.68
C HIS A 59 21.93 12.30 17.66
N ALA A 60 21.07 13.17 18.20
CA ALA A 60 19.62 13.03 18.17
C ALA A 60 19.00 14.25 17.50
N THR A 61 17.94 14.01 16.72
CA THR A 61 16.87 14.96 16.40
C THR A 61 17.20 16.11 15.43
N ILE A 62 16.77 15.90 14.18
CA ILE A 62 16.20 16.90 13.24
C ILE A 62 17.09 18.07 12.77
N THR A 63 17.61 17.93 11.54
CA THR A 63 17.17 18.77 10.40
C THR A 63 17.32 17.96 9.11
N TRP A 64 16.44 18.15 8.13
CA TRP A 64 16.52 17.44 6.85
C TRP A 64 17.46 18.16 5.89
N ALA A 65 18.60 17.55 5.58
CA ALA A 65 19.49 17.95 4.49
C ALA A 65 19.81 16.71 3.63
N VAL A 66 19.55 16.79 2.33
CA VAL A 66 19.74 15.68 1.39
C VAL A 66 21.19 15.67 0.88
N PRO A 67 21.93 14.54 0.97
CA PRO A 67 23.24 14.43 0.34
C PRO A 67 23.11 14.42 -1.19
N THR A 68 23.63 15.44 -1.86
CA THR A 68 23.66 15.51 -3.33
C THR A 68 24.59 14.43 -3.89
N ALA A 69 24.04 13.42 -4.55
CA ALA A 69 24.82 12.40 -5.24
C ALA A 69 25.65 13.03 -6.38
N GLN A 70 26.91 12.64 -6.51
CA GLN A 70 27.81 13.18 -7.54
C GLN A 70 27.47 12.62 -8.93
N GLU A 71 27.31 13.50 -9.92
CA GLU A 71 26.94 13.12 -11.29
C GLU A 71 28.07 12.39 -12.03
N GLY A 72 27.98 11.07 -12.10
CA GLY A 72 28.72 10.26 -13.07
C GLY A 72 28.14 10.47 -14.47
N LYS A 73 28.77 11.31 -15.30
CA LYS A 73 28.33 11.57 -16.68
C LYS A 73 28.27 10.29 -17.52
N MET A 74 27.11 10.03 -18.12
CA MET A 74 27.00 9.14 -19.28
C MET A 74 25.93 9.68 -20.25
N GLU A 75 26.36 10.11 -21.44
CA GLU A 75 25.46 10.61 -22.49
C GLU A 75 24.82 9.42 -23.24
N GLY A 76 23.47 9.37 -23.31
CA GLY A 76 22.80 8.29 -24.03
C GLY A 76 21.27 8.34 -24.05
N GLN A 77 20.72 8.78 -25.18
CA GLN A 77 19.36 8.46 -25.68
C GLN A 77 18.18 8.61 -24.69
N TRP A 78 17.66 9.83 -24.63
CA TRP A 78 16.33 10.16 -24.11
C TRP A 78 15.21 9.43 -24.88
N ALA A 79 14.32 8.75 -24.15
CA ALA A 79 13.11 8.15 -24.72
C ALA A 79 12.06 9.24 -25.00
N GLN A 80 11.99 9.68 -26.26
CA GLN A 80 11.12 10.76 -26.72
C GLN A 80 9.63 10.40 -26.59
N ARG A 81 8.95 10.91 -25.55
CA ARG A 81 7.50 10.77 -25.35
C ARG A 81 6.73 11.28 -26.58
N GLY A 82 5.90 10.43 -27.19
CA GLY A 82 5.10 10.77 -28.37
C GLY A 82 3.87 11.62 -28.03
N LEU A 83 3.58 12.62 -28.86
CA LEU A 83 2.38 13.45 -28.80
C LEU A 83 1.17 12.71 -29.39
N VAL A 84 -0.04 13.16 -29.03
CA VAL A 84 -1.32 12.57 -29.49
C VAL A 84 -2.25 13.66 -30.00
N CYS A 85 -2.73 13.53 -31.23
CA CYS A 85 -3.53 14.56 -31.88
C CYS A 85 -4.95 14.61 -31.29
N VAL A 86 -5.32 15.72 -30.65
CA VAL A 86 -6.61 15.87 -29.94
C VAL A 86 -7.84 15.67 -30.85
N ARG A 87 -7.67 15.84 -32.17
CA ARG A 87 -8.74 15.73 -33.16
C ARG A 87 -8.90 14.33 -33.77
N CYS A 88 -7.80 13.61 -34.00
CA CYS A 88 -7.81 12.34 -34.76
C CYS A 88 -7.10 11.17 -34.06
N GLN A 89 -6.60 11.36 -32.83
CA GLN A 89 -5.91 10.37 -32.01
C GLN A 89 -4.64 9.74 -32.63
N ARG A 90 -4.13 10.28 -33.76
CA ARG A 90 -2.83 9.90 -34.30
C ARG A 90 -1.74 10.22 -33.28
N LYS A 91 -0.92 9.22 -32.96
CA LYS A 91 0.33 9.38 -32.20
C LYS A 91 1.47 9.74 -33.15
N GLY A 92 2.46 10.50 -32.67
CA GLY A 92 3.64 10.87 -33.45
C GLY A 92 4.71 11.56 -32.61
N SER A 93 5.85 11.86 -33.23
CA SER A 93 6.92 12.66 -32.63
C SER A 93 6.57 14.16 -32.63
N PRO A 94 7.30 15.02 -31.92
CA PRO A 94 7.17 16.47 -32.02
C PRO A 94 7.32 17.06 -33.45
N VAL A 95 7.94 16.33 -34.41
CA VAL A 95 8.00 16.77 -35.82
C VAL A 95 6.83 16.28 -36.68
N ASP A 96 5.98 15.38 -36.16
CA ASP A 96 4.69 15.00 -36.77
C ASP A 96 3.55 15.96 -36.41
N PHE A 97 3.84 17.01 -35.62
CA PHE A 97 2.86 17.91 -34.99
C PHE A 97 3.09 19.37 -35.35
N MET A 98 2.02 20.17 -35.24
CA MET A 98 2.09 21.63 -35.29
C MET A 98 2.80 22.19 -34.06
N SER A 99 3.20 23.45 -34.13
CA SER A 99 3.84 24.20 -33.04
C SER A 99 2.99 24.36 -31.76
N ASP A 100 1.72 23.96 -31.79
CA ASP A 100 0.86 23.89 -30.60
C ASP A 100 1.03 22.59 -29.80
N GLY A 101 1.70 21.56 -30.35
CA GLY A 101 1.85 20.25 -29.74
C GLY A 101 0.57 19.41 -29.63
N LEU A 102 -0.56 19.89 -30.16
CA LEU A 102 -1.90 19.31 -29.98
C LEU A 102 -2.49 18.77 -31.30
N HIS A 103 -2.08 19.30 -32.45
CA HIS A 103 -2.63 18.91 -33.75
C HIS A 103 -1.56 18.38 -34.72
N CYS A 104 -1.80 17.23 -35.35
CA CYS A 104 -0.90 16.65 -36.37
C CYS A 104 -1.10 17.22 -37.79
N SER A 105 -1.91 18.27 -37.97
CA SER A 105 -2.11 19.01 -39.23
C SER A 105 -3.06 20.20 -39.03
N GLU A 106 -2.95 21.21 -39.89
CA GLU A 106 -3.84 22.37 -39.87
C GLU A 106 -5.32 22.00 -40.07
N ARG A 107 -5.59 20.96 -40.89
CA ARG A 107 -6.92 20.37 -41.06
C ARG A 107 -7.51 19.84 -39.74
N CYS A 108 -6.67 19.37 -38.81
CA CYS A 108 -7.12 18.93 -37.50
C CYS A 108 -7.48 20.12 -36.60
N LEU A 109 -6.64 21.16 -36.59
CA LEU A 109 -6.88 22.42 -35.86
C LEU A 109 -8.18 23.12 -36.32
N GLN A 110 -8.38 23.25 -37.63
CA GLN A 110 -9.58 23.87 -38.21
C GLN A 110 -10.87 23.14 -37.80
N GLN A 111 -10.87 21.80 -37.78
CA GLN A 111 -12.04 21.02 -37.35
C GLN A 111 -12.34 21.09 -35.85
N ASP A 112 -11.31 21.21 -35.00
CA ASP A 112 -11.51 21.43 -33.57
C ASP A 112 -12.09 22.83 -33.31
N HIS A 113 -11.59 23.85 -34.02
CA HIS A 113 -12.13 25.21 -33.98
C HIS A 113 -13.61 25.27 -34.43
N GLU A 114 -13.97 24.58 -35.53
CA GLU A 114 -15.37 24.44 -35.96
C GLU A 114 -16.27 23.80 -34.88
N LEU A 115 -15.79 22.76 -34.19
CA LEU A 115 -16.56 22.07 -33.15
C LEU A 115 -16.72 22.92 -31.88
N LYS A 116 -15.71 23.73 -31.55
CA LYS A 116 -15.80 24.74 -30.48
C LYS A 116 -16.86 25.79 -30.83
N LEU A 117 -16.81 26.38 -32.03
CA LEU A 117 -17.84 27.33 -32.49
C LEU A 117 -19.25 26.73 -32.52
N LYS A 118 -19.41 25.47 -32.97
CA LYS A 118 -20.71 24.78 -32.97
C LYS A 118 -21.24 24.51 -31.55
N LYS A 119 -20.36 24.28 -30.57
CA LYS A 119 -20.73 24.19 -29.14
C LYS A 119 -21.14 25.54 -28.54
N GLU A 120 -20.49 26.63 -28.93
CA GLU A 120 -20.83 27.99 -28.45
C GLU A 120 -22.21 28.43 -28.95
N VAL A 121 -22.47 28.31 -30.26
CA VAL A 121 -23.79 28.64 -30.86
C VAL A 121 -24.92 27.76 -30.29
N SER A 122 -24.61 26.53 -29.86
CA SER A 122 -25.58 25.64 -29.21
C SER A 122 -25.92 26.02 -27.75
N LYS A 123 -25.21 26.98 -27.15
CA LYS A 123 -25.50 27.49 -25.79
C LYS A 123 -26.34 28.78 -25.77
N SER A 124 -26.33 29.57 -26.85
CA SER A 124 -26.98 30.90 -26.85
C SER A 124 -28.48 30.87 -27.12
N ASN A 125 -29.00 29.81 -27.74
CA ASN A 125 -30.40 29.72 -28.15
C ASN A 125 -31.14 28.63 -27.36
N GLY A 126 -31.82 29.02 -26.27
CA GLY A 126 -32.56 28.08 -25.43
C GLY A 126 -33.74 28.71 -24.70
N GLU A 127 -34.89 28.82 -25.36
CA GLU A 127 -36.20 28.87 -24.69
C GLU A 127 -37.29 28.15 -25.51
N VAL A 128 -38.46 27.89 -24.90
CA VAL A 128 -39.25 26.68 -25.16
C VAL A 128 -40.69 26.97 -25.59
N VAL A 129 -41.14 26.32 -26.67
CA VAL A 129 -42.57 26.00 -26.92
C VAL A 129 -42.67 24.60 -27.54
N GLY A 130 -43.65 23.79 -27.11
CA GLY A 130 -43.92 22.49 -27.71
C GLY A 130 -45.41 22.12 -27.71
N VAL A 131 -45.90 21.57 -28.84
CA VAL A 131 -47.23 20.97 -29.00
C VAL A 131 -47.11 19.75 -29.93
N SER A 132 -47.85 18.68 -29.66
CA SER A 132 -47.77 17.40 -30.41
C SER A 132 -48.95 17.21 -31.38
N ARG A 133 -48.77 16.41 -32.47
CA ARG A 133 -49.69 15.29 -32.86
C ARG A 133 -49.31 14.48 -34.12
N LYS A 134 -49.13 13.16 -33.89
CA LYS A 134 -49.39 11.94 -34.72
C LYS A 134 -49.73 12.04 -36.22
N ARG A 135 -49.00 11.26 -37.05
CA ARG A 135 -49.43 10.14 -37.96
C ARG A 135 -48.23 9.69 -38.83
N SER A 136 -48.10 8.47 -39.38
CA SER A 136 -48.88 7.21 -39.33
C SER A 136 -47.98 6.00 -39.69
N LEU A 137 -48.39 4.76 -39.40
CA LEU A 137 -47.69 3.52 -39.81
C LEU A 137 -48.11 3.03 -41.20
N GLN A 138 -47.19 2.34 -41.91
CA GLN A 138 -47.37 1.05 -42.61
C GLN A 138 -46.01 0.61 -43.22
N GLN A 139 -45.69 -0.66 -43.56
CA GLN A 139 -45.97 -2.00 -43.01
C GLN A 139 -45.38 -3.03 -43.99
N TYR A 140 -44.56 -4.02 -43.57
CA TYR A 140 -44.24 -5.23 -44.36
C TYR A 140 -44.00 -6.48 -43.47
N LYS A 141 -44.01 -7.68 -44.08
CA LYS A 141 -44.19 -9.06 -43.53
C LYS A 141 -43.20 -10.06 -44.21
N MET A 142 -42.88 -11.30 -43.80
CA MET A 142 -43.22 -12.28 -42.72
C MET A 142 -42.18 -13.46 -42.77
N ASP A 143 -42.06 -14.44 -41.87
CA ASP A 143 -42.61 -14.71 -40.51
C ASP A 143 -41.47 -14.66 -39.45
N THR A 144 -40.81 -15.71 -38.90
CA THR A 144 -40.96 -17.19 -38.86
C THR A 144 -39.96 -17.80 -37.81
N PRO A 145 -40.20 -18.95 -37.14
CA PRO A 145 -41.39 -19.45 -36.41
C PRO A 145 -41.17 -19.53 -34.86
N GLU A 146 -42.23 -19.87 -34.10
CA GLU A 146 -42.20 -20.10 -32.64
C GLU A 146 -42.40 -21.59 -32.27
N VAL A 147 -41.82 -22.04 -31.16
CA VAL A 147 -42.35 -23.08 -30.22
C VAL A 147 -41.70 -22.85 -28.82
N PRO A 148 -42.24 -23.37 -27.69
CA PRO A 148 -42.70 -22.49 -26.61
C PRO A 148 -41.91 -22.63 -25.28
N PRO A 149 -42.21 -21.80 -24.27
CA PRO A 149 -41.93 -22.12 -22.87
C PRO A 149 -42.90 -23.20 -22.34
N GLU A 150 -42.48 -23.92 -21.31
CA GLU A 150 -43.33 -24.76 -20.47
C GLU A 150 -43.60 -24.02 -19.14
N ASP A 151 -44.86 -24.01 -18.70
CA ASP A 151 -45.34 -23.48 -17.40
C ASP A 151 -45.69 -24.67 -16.46
N ASP A 152 -46.20 -24.36 -15.26
CA ASP A 152 -46.78 -25.28 -14.25
C ASP A 152 -45.75 -26.16 -13.47
N ASP A 153 -45.85 -26.40 -12.15
CA ASP A 153 -46.84 -25.92 -11.14
C ASP A 153 -46.33 -26.04 -9.67
N GLU A 154 -47.26 -25.75 -8.74
CA GLU A 154 -47.36 -26.11 -7.31
C GLU A 154 -46.46 -25.40 -6.27
N VAL A 155 -47.12 -24.60 -5.41
CA VAL A 155 -46.58 -24.09 -4.14
C VAL A 155 -47.12 -24.95 -2.98
N TYR A 156 -46.25 -25.68 -2.29
CA TYR A 156 -46.61 -26.37 -1.04
C TYR A 156 -46.44 -25.49 0.19
N GLU A 157 -47.53 -25.25 0.91
CA GLU A 157 -47.52 -24.81 2.32
C GLU A 157 -47.45 -26.04 3.25
N GLU A 158 -46.45 -26.09 4.14
CA GLU A 158 -46.54 -26.91 5.36
C GLU A 158 -46.27 -26.06 6.61
N LYS A 159 -47.07 -26.31 7.65
CA LYS A 159 -47.00 -25.62 8.94
C LYS A 159 -46.37 -26.53 9.99
N ASP A 160 -45.41 -26.01 10.75
CA ASP A 160 -45.35 -26.34 12.18
C ASP A 160 -45.55 -25.06 13.01
N SER A 161 -46.22 -25.22 14.15
CA SER A 161 -46.60 -24.15 15.05
C SER A 161 -46.21 -24.49 16.47
N ARG A 162 -45.18 -23.81 16.98
CA ARG A 162 -44.84 -23.83 18.42
C ARG A 162 -44.51 -22.43 18.92
N LYS A 163 -44.92 -22.18 20.17
CA LYS A 163 -45.37 -20.86 20.65
C LYS A 163 -44.68 -20.50 21.96
N THR A 164 -43.72 -19.57 21.91
CA THR A 164 -43.04 -19.05 23.11
C THR A 164 -42.98 -17.53 23.15
N THR A 165 -43.64 -16.98 24.18
CA THR A 165 -43.29 -15.74 24.93
C THR A 165 -42.85 -14.48 24.17
N ARG A 166 -43.65 -13.41 24.31
CA ARG A 166 -43.28 -12.03 23.96
C ARG A 166 -41.94 -11.62 24.57
N GLY A 167 -41.01 -11.13 23.74
CA GLY A 167 -39.80 -10.41 24.15
C GLY A 167 -39.71 -9.08 23.41
N ALA A 168 -39.18 -8.04 24.07
CA ALA A 168 -39.10 -6.69 23.48
C ALA A 168 -38.19 -6.64 22.24
N PRO A 169 -38.47 -5.77 21.25
CA PRO A 169 -37.70 -5.69 20.01
C PRO A 169 -36.31 -5.10 20.26
N ARG A 170 -35.32 -5.97 20.50
CA ARG A 170 -33.90 -5.59 20.44
C ARG A 170 -33.60 -5.08 19.03
N GLY A 171 -33.20 -3.82 18.93
CA GLY A 171 -32.99 -3.14 17.64
C GLY A 171 -31.96 -3.86 16.77
N ARG A 172 -32.44 -4.60 15.75
CA ARG A 172 -31.61 -5.25 14.73
C ARG A 172 -30.90 -4.15 13.93
N ARG A 173 -29.67 -3.79 14.33
CA ARG A 173 -28.81 -2.85 13.59
C ARG A 173 -28.73 -3.32 12.14
N LYS A 174 -29.48 -2.64 11.26
CA LYS A 174 -29.50 -2.90 9.82
C LYS A 174 -28.05 -2.78 9.34
N ARG A 175 -27.49 -3.84 8.74
CA ARG A 175 -26.17 -3.75 8.09
C ARG A 175 -26.25 -2.56 7.13
N ARG A 176 -25.37 -1.56 7.30
CA ARG A 176 -25.18 -0.53 6.28
C ARG A 176 -24.62 -1.27 5.07
N GLY A 177 -25.39 -1.33 3.98
CA GLY A 177 -24.84 -1.69 2.68
C GLY A 177 -23.87 -0.62 2.22
N ASP A 178 -23.08 -0.91 1.19
CA ASP A 178 -21.87 -0.17 0.85
C ASP A 178 -22.15 1.32 0.54
N ALA A 179 -23.27 1.63 -0.11
CA ALA A 179 -23.77 3.00 -0.34
C ALA A 179 -24.13 3.80 0.95
N GLY A 180 -24.11 3.14 2.12
CA GLY A 180 -24.23 3.72 3.46
C GLY A 180 -22.91 3.76 4.26
N LEU A 181 -21.85 3.12 3.76
CA LEU A 181 -20.45 3.36 4.17
C LEU A 181 -19.95 4.65 3.51
N LEU A 182 -20.21 4.85 2.21
CA LEU A 182 -19.82 6.08 1.50
C LEU A 182 -20.46 7.36 2.09
N ARG A 183 -21.59 7.23 2.78
CA ARG A 183 -22.27 8.31 3.53
C ARG A 183 -21.84 8.40 5.00
N HIS A 184 -20.71 7.80 5.38
CA HIS A 184 -20.11 8.00 6.70
C HIS A 184 -19.34 9.32 6.70
N THR A 185 -19.65 10.19 7.66
CA THR A 185 -19.01 11.51 7.80
C THR A 185 -17.83 11.45 8.76
N VAL A 186 -16.64 11.79 8.27
CA VAL A 186 -15.45 12.04 9.13
C VAL A 186 -15.36 13.54 9.45
N PRO A 187 -14.90 13.94 10.64
CA PRO A 187 -14.58 15.34 10.94
C PRO A 187 -13.47 15.85 10.00
N TYR A 188 -13.61 17.07 9.48
CA TYR A 188 -12.60 17.71 8.63
C TYR A 188 -12.60 19.22 8.88
N GLY A 189 -11.46 19.91 8.82
CA GLY A 189 -11.42 21.38 8.87
C GLY A 189 -12.12 22.04 10.09
N GLY A 190 -12.04 21.40 11.26
CA GLY A 190 -12.58 21.94 12.53
C GLY A 190 -14.03 21.54 12.86
N LYS A 191 -14.51 22.00 14.02
CA LYS A 191 -15.73 21.50 14.73
C LYS A 191 -17.09 21.64 14.00
N LYS A 192 -17.13 22.10 12.75
CA LYS A 192 -18.36 22.33 11.96
C LYS A 192 -18.33 21.78 10.54
N LYS A 193 -17.18 21.33 10.04
CA LYS A 193 -17.02 20.76 8.69
C LYS A 193 -16.88 19.23 8.81
N SER A 194 -17.41 18.51 7.83
CA SER A 194 -17.36 17.04 7.78
C SER A 194 -17.31 16.56 6.34
N TRP A 195 -16.42 15.61 6.07
CA TRP A 195 -16.21 15.04 4.75
C TRP A 195 -16.88 13.66 4.65
N CYS A 196 -17.41 13.28 3.47
CA CYS A 196 -17.78 11.90 3.18
C CYS A 196 -17.60 11.56 1.69
N TRP A 197 -17.30 10.29 1.42
CA TRP A 197 -17.12 9.75 0.07
C TRP A 197 -18.28 10.07 -0.89
N ALA A 198 -19.52 9.98 -0.43
CA ALA A 198 -20.69 10.17 -1.28
C ALA A 198 -20.75 11.59 -1.88
N SER A 199 -20.57 12.62 -1.05
CA SER A 199 -20.54 14.01 -1.53
C SER A 199 -19.26 14.32 -2.32
N TYR A 200 -18.14 13.69 -1.97
CA TYR A 200 -16.87 13.90 -2.68
C TYR A 200 -16.90 13.34 -4.12
N LEU A 201 -17.42 12.11 -4.29
CA LEU A 201 -17.61 11.49 -5.61
C LEU A 201 -18.62 12.28 -6.47
N GLU A 202 -19.67 12.83 -5.86
CA GLU A 202 -20.66 13.69 -6.53
C GLU A 202 -20.07 15.04 -6.98
N GLN A 203 -19.27 15.68 -6.12
CA GLN A 203 -18.58 16.94 -6.42
C GLN A 203 -17.58 16.80 -7.58
N ASP A 204 -16.67 15.84 -7.47
CA ASP A 204 -15.60 15.63 -8.45
C ASP A 204 -16.07 14.85 -9.69
N LYS A 205 -17.33 14.37 -9.69
CA LYS A 205 -17.94 13.50 -10.72
C LYS A 205 -17.14 12.21 -10.95
N ALA A 206 -16.45 11.75 -9.90
CA ALA A 206 -15.55 10.63 -9.91
C ALA A 206 -16.26 9.31 -9.55
N ILE A 207 -15.60 8.19 -9.83
CA ILE A 207 -16.07 6.85 -9.45
C ILE A 207 -15.14 6.23 -8.41
N ALA A 208 -15.72 5.56 -7.41
CA ALA A 208 -14.94 4.70 -6.53
C ALA A 208 -14.54 3.41 -7.28
N ALA A 209 -13.35 2.89 -7.01
CA ALA A 209 -12.91 1.59 -7.49
C ALA A 209 -13.92 0.50 -7.03
N PRO A 210 -14.54 -0.28 -7.94
CA PRO A 210 -15.51 -1.29 -7.56
C PRO A 210 -14.92 -2.35 -6.61
N THR A 211 -15.65 -2.70 -5.56
CA THR A 211 -15.22 -3.68 -4.53
C THR A 211 -14.76 -5.02 -5.12
N LYS A 212 -15.34 -5.45 -6.25
CA LYS A 212 -14.96 -6.65 -7.01
C LYS A 212 -13.56 -6.64 -7.63
N LEU A 213 -12.84 -5.51 -7.63
CA LEU A 213 -11.45 -5.43 -8.09
C LEU A 213 -10.45 -5.80 -6.99
N PHE A 214 -10.87 -5.73 -5.73
CA PHE A 214 -10.04 -6.00 -4.56
C PHE A 214 -10.12 -7.49 -4.18
N LYS A 215 -9.02 -8.02 -3.65
CA LYS A 215 -8.92 -9.36 -3.06
C LYS A 215 -9.62 -9.41 -1.70
N GLU A 216 -9.86 -10.62 -1.19
CA GLU A 216 -10.55 -10.83 0.09
C GLU A 216 -9.88 -10.13 1.27
N HIS A 217 -8.53 -10.16 1.34
CA HIS A 217 -7.76 -9.50 2.40
C HIS A 217 -7.78 -7.97 2.34
N GLN A 218 -7.98 -7.40 1.14
CA GLN A 218 -8.11 -5.94 0.92
C GLN A 218 -9.54 -5.43 1.15
N ALA A 219 -10.53 -6.31 0.98
CA ALA A 219 -11.95 -5.97 0.99
C ALA A 219 -12.48 -5.67 2.40
N PHE A 220 -13.80 -5.50 2.52
CA PHE A 220 -14.45 -5.22 3.79
C PHE A 220 -14.43 -6.46 4.71
N PRO A 221 -13.69 -6.46 5.84
CA PRO A 221 -13.58 -7.65 6.69
C PRO A 221 -14.94 -8.07 7.29
N GLN A 222 -15.13 -9.38 7.44
CA GLN A 222 -16.34 -9.96 8.03
C GLN A 222 -16.21 -10.11 9.56
N SER A 223 -15.00 -10.40 10.02
CA SER A 223 -14.58 -10.44 11.42
C SER A 223 -14.44 -9.01 12.00
N LYS A 224 -14.28 -8.92 13.32
CA LYS A 224 -13.75 -7.73 13.97
C LYS A 224 -12.31 -8.02 14.39
N ASN A 225 -11.46 -7.00 14.32
CA ASN A 225 -10.16 -7.05 14.97
C ASN A 225 -10.35 -7.34 16.47
N GLY A 226 -9.74 -8.43 16.94
CA GLY A 226 -9.82 -8.89 18.33
C GLY A 226 -8.51 -8.74 19.10
N PHE A 227 -7.44 -8.26 18.44
CA PHE A 227 -6.15 -7.98 19.08
C PHE A 227 -6.28 -6.81 20.06
N ARG A 228 -5.35 -6.76 21.01
CA ARG A 228 -5.30 -5.74 22.07
C ARG A 228 -3.85 -5.36 22.35
N VAL A 229 -3.62 -4.10 22.71
CA VAL A 229 -2.31 -3.61 23.15
C VAL A 229 -1.77 -4.50 24.28
N GLY A 230 -0.50 -4.88 24.19
CA GLY A 230 0.17 -5.79 25.13
C GLY A 230 -0.04 -7.28 24.86
N MET A 231 -0.77 -7.67 23.81
CA MET A 231 -0.75 -9.06 23.32
C MET A 231 0.57 -9.35 22.61
N LYS A 232 1.15 -10.54 22.85
CA LYS A 232 2.36 -11.03 22.17
C LYS A 232 2.06 -12.09 21.12
N LEU A 233 2.83 -12.10 20.04
CA LEU A 233 2.70 -12.99 18.90
C LEU A 233 4.06 -13.23 18.22
N GLU A 234 4.08 -14.13 17.24
CA GLU A 234 5.20 -14.36 16.32
C GLU A 234 4.87 -13.69 14.98
N GLY A 235 5.86 -13.18 14.25
CA GLY A 235 5.62 -12.63 12.92
C GLY A 235 6.91 -12.34 12.17
N VAL A 236 6.80 -12.23 10.85
CA VAL A 236 7.91 -11.97 9.93
C VAL A 236 8.41 -10.52 10.09
N ASP A 237 9.72 -10.30 9.99
CA ASP A 237 10.30 -8.96 9.84
C ASP A 237 10.07 -8.45 8.39
N PRO A 238 9.35 -7.31 8.18
CA PRO A 238 9.11 -6.79 6.83
C PRO A 238 10.37 -6.43 6.04
N GLU A 239 11.49 -6.11 6.71
CA GLU A 239 12.76 -5.78 6.05
C GLU A 239 13.68 -7.00 5.88
N HIS A 240 13.40 -8.11 6.57
CA HIS A 240 14.14 -9.38 6.46
C HIS A 240 13.15 -10.56 6.41
N PRO A 241 12.50 -10.84 5.26
CA PRO A 241 11.32 -11.71 5.23
C PRO A 241 11.55 -13.20 5.53
N SER A 242 12.81 -13.62 5.73
CA SER A 242 13.22 -14.90 6.28
C SER A 242 13.07 -15.01 7.81
N MET A 243 13.16 -13.89 8.54
CA MET A 243 13.23 -13.87 10.00
C MET A 243 11.84 -13.83 10.65
N TYR A 244 11.56 -14.81 11.50
CA TYR A 244 10.41 -14.77 12.42
C TYR A 244 10.84 -14.21 13.78
N CYS A 245 10.14 -13.19 14.29
CA CYS A 245 10.51 -12.45 15.49
C CYS A 245 9.41 -12.48 16.58
N VAL A 246 9.83 -12.20 17.82
CA VAL A 246 8.92 -12.00 18.97
C VAL A 246 8.38 -10.57 18.98
N LEU A 247 7.07 -10.43 18.77
CA LEU A 247 6.38 -9.16 18.58
C LEU A 247 5.32 -8.88 19.66
N THR A 248 5.14 -7.61 19.99
CA THR A 248 4.03 -7.09 20.83
C THR A 248 3.12 -6.18 20.01
N VAL A 249 1.80 -6.32 20.19
CA VAL A 249 0.82 -5.33 19.72
C VAL A 249 1.00 -4.04 20.53
N ALA A 250 1.59 -3.01 19.93
CA ALA A 250 1.77 -1.69 20.53
C ALA A 250 0.53 -0.80 20.37
N GLU A 251 -0.22 -0.97 19.27
CA GLU A 251 -1.38 -0.14 18.95
C GLU A 251 -2.45 -0.91 18.15
N VAL A 252 -3.70 -0.44 18.20
CA VAL A 252 -4.82 -1.01 17.45
C VAL A 252 -5.67 0.12 16.87
N SER A 253 -5.73 0.23 15.54
CA SER A 253 -6.50 1.24 14.80
C SER A 253 -7.43 0.55 13.81
N GLY A 254 -8.74 0.53 14.10
CA GLY A 254 -9.73 -0.16 13.26
C GLY A 254 -9.39 -1.64 13.03
N HIS A 255 -9.09 -2.03 11.79
CA HIS A 255 -8.66 -3.39 11.42
C HIS A 255 -7.13 -3.56 11.32
N ARG A 256 -6.35 -2.52 11.65
CA ARG A 256 -4.88 -2.53 11.64
C ARG A 256 -4.32 -2.56 13.07
N ILE A 257 -3.13 -3.14 13.20
CA ILE A 257 -2.36 -3.25 14.44
C ILE A 257 -0.94 -2.78 14.19
N ARG A 258 -0.36 -2.07 15.16
CA ARG A 258 1.08 -1.74 15.17
C ARG A 258 1.81 -2.80 15.99
N LEU A 259 2.87 -3.36 15.43
CA LEU A 259 3.69 -4.40 16.01
C LEU A 259 5.07 -3.84 16.38
N HIS A 260 5.52 -4.17 17.57
CA HIS A 260 6.79 -3.76 18.17
C HIS A 260 7.70 -4.97 18.34
N PHE A 261 8.94 -4.86 17.89
CA PHE A 261 10.00 -5.86 18.13
C PHE A 261 10.47 -5.79 19.59
N ASP A 262 10.20 -6.83 20.38
CA ASP A 262 10.45 -6.81 21.82
C ASP A 262 11.93 -6.49 22.16
N LYS A 263 12.14 -5.41 22.92
CA LYS A 263 13.44 -4.88 23.37
C LYS A 263 14.28 -4.18 22.28
N TYR A 264 13.71 -3.93 21.11
CA TYR A 264 14.30 -3.05 20.09
C TYR A 264 13.77 -1.61 20.27
N SER A 265 14.07 -0.73 19.31
CA SER A 265 13.58 0.65 19.27
C SER A 265 12.20 0.70 18.61
N ASP A 266 11.29 1.52 19.13
CA ASP A 266 9.99 1.87 18.53
C ASP A 266 10.11 2.42 17.08
N TYR A 267 11.32 2.79 16.64
CA TYR A 267 11.63 3.10 15.23
C TYR A 267 11.35 1.93 14.27
N TYR A 268 11.48 0.68 14.74
CA TYR A 268 11.23 -0.52 13.94
C TYR A 268 9.76 -0.97 14.01
N ASP A 269 8.87 -0.21 14.66
CA ASP A 269 7.45 -0.57 14.73
C ASP A 269 6.77 -0.46 13.35
N PHE A 270 6.09 -1.53 12.95
CA PHE A 270 5.41 -1.62 11.66
C PHE A 270 3.91 -1.87 11.82
N TRP A 271 3.13 -1.56 10.79
CA TRP A 271 1.68 -1.73 10.77
C TRP A 271 1.27 -2.87 9.85
N VAL A 272 0.35 -3.73 10.31
CA VAL A 272 -0.30 -4.76 9.48
C VAL A 272 -1.81 -4.77 9.69
N ASN A 273 -2.56 -5.31 8.74
CA ASN A 273 -3.96 -5.68 8.96
C ASN A 273 -4.06 -6.90 9.90
N SER A 274 -5.13 -7.00 10.69
CA SER A 274 -5.32 -8.10 11.66
C SER A 274 -5.54 -9.48 11.03
N ASN A 275 -5.66 -9.56 9.70
CA ASN A 275 -5.71 -10.77 8.88
C ASN A 275 -4.43 -10.99 8.04
N SER A 276 -3.30 -10.37 8.39
CA SER A 276 -2.02 -10.57 7.67
C SER A 276 -1.58 -12.04 7.68
N ALA A 277 -1.03 -12.48 6.53
CA ALA A 277 -0.45 -13.81 6.35
C ALA A 277 0.90 -14.00 7.06
N ASP A 278 1.47 -12.90 7.58
CA ASP A 278 2.84 -12.78 8.08
C ASP A 278 2.90 -12.74 9.62
N ILE A 279 1.76 -12.97 10.28
CA ILE A 279 1.62 -13.05 11.74
C ILE A 279 1.07 -14.40 12.19
N HIS A 280 1.61 -14.91 13.29
CA HIS A 280 1.38 -16.26 13.78
C HIS A 280 1.19 -16.29 15.31
N PRO A 281 0.38 -17.23 15.85
CA PRO A 281 0.17 -17.35 17.28
C PRO A 281 1.40 -17.96 17.98
N VAL A 282 1.69 -17.47 19.19
CA VAL A 282 2.71 -18.02 20.11
C VAL A 282 2.80 -19.55 20.09
N GLY A 283 4.01 -20.06 19.88
CA GLY A 283 4.31 -21.47 19.64
C GLY A 283 3.86 -21.93 18.26
N TRP A 284 4.11 -21.15 17.20
CA TRP A 284 3.92 -21.56 15.81
C TRP A 284 5.26 -21.99 15.20
N CYS A 285 6.34 -21.20 15.36
CA CYS A 285 7.68 -21.53 14.88
C CYS A 285 8.17 -22.88 15.41
N GLU A 286 8.03 -23.11 16.72
CA GLU A 286 8.32 -24.40 17.40
C GLU A 286 7.49 -25.57 16.84
N LYS A 287 6.24 -25.31 16.41
CA LYS A 287 5.33 -26.32 15.86
C LYS A 287 5.64 -26.64 14.39
N THR A 288 6.14 -25.67 13.61
CA THR A 288 6.42 -25.82 12.17
C THR A 288 7.88 -26.16 11.87
N GLY A 289 8.80 -25.88 12.79
CA GLY A 289 10.24 -26.10 12.62
C GLY A 289 11.02 -24.87 12.16
N HIS A 290 10.43 -23.67 12.23
CA HIS A 290 11.11 -22.41 11.88
C HIS A 290 11.89 -21.85 13.07
N THR A 291 12.98 -21.13 12.78
CA THR A 291 13.76 -20.39 13.78
C THR A 291 12.97 -19.17 14.25
N LEU A 292 12.85 -18.99 15.56
CA LEU A 292 12.26 -17.80 16.18
C LEU A 292 13.37 -16.94 16.82
N HIS A 293 13.62 -15.77 16.26
CA HIS A 293 14.59 -14.82 16.80
C HIS A 293 14.09 -14.23 18.12
N PRO A 294 14.84 -14.37 19.23
CA PRO A 294 14.39 -13.94 20.55
C PRO A 294 14.51 -12.42 20.75
N PRO A 295 13.82 -11.86 21.77
CA PRO A 295 13.94 -10.46 22.17
C PRO A 295 15.40 -10.06 22.46
N LYS A 296 15.76 -8.82 22.09
CA LYS A 296 17.14 -8.32 22.19
C LYS A 296 17.78 -8.56 23.56
N GLY A 297 18.88 -9.31 23.57
CA GLY A 297 19.67 -9.62 24.75
C GLY A 297 19.31 -10.93 25.47
N LEU A 298 18.37 -11.71 24.94
CA LEU A 298 18.21 -13.13 25.24
C LEU A 298 18.90 -13.97 24.15
N LYS A 299 19.34 -15.18 24.48
CA LYS A 299 19.78 -16.17 23.47
C LYS A 299 18.66 -17.16 23.14
N ASP A 300 18.79 -17.81 21.99
CA ASP A 300 17.85 -18.81 21.47
C ASP A 300 17.64 -19.95 22.46
N GLU A 301 18.72 -20.46 23.10
CA GLU A 301 18.65 -21.56 24.07
C GLU A 301 18.09 -21.13 25.45
N GLU A 302 18.05 -19.81 25.70
CA GLU A 302 17.51 -19.21 26.92
C GLU A 302 16.04 -18.78 26.77
N PHE A 303 15.55 -18.67 25.53
CA PHE A 303 14.19 -18.23 25.26
C PHE A 303 13.17 -19.36 25.42
N SER A 304 12.12 -19.08 26.18
CA SER A 304 10.93 -19.94 26.24
C SER A 304 9.70 -19.08 26.45
N TRP A 305 8.72 -19.20 25.56
CA TRP A 305 7.45 -18.47 25.63
C TRP A 305 6.74 -18.61 26.98
N LEU A 306 6.77 -19.81 27.58
CA LEU A 306 6.13 -20.06 28.88
C LEU A 306 6.78 -19.25 30.02
N SER A 307 8.09 -19.06 29.97
CA SER A 307 8.84 -18.23 30.93
C SER A 307 8.71 -16.75 30.59
N TYR A 308 8.81 -16.39 29.31
CA TYR A 308 8.79 -15.01 28.84
C TYR A 308 7.44 -14.31 29.06
N ILE A 309 6.32 -15.00 28.81
CA ILE A 309 4.97 -14.50 29.10
C ILE A 309 4.78 -14.25 30.60
N LYS A 310 5.26 -15.16 31.46
CA LYS A 310 5.21 -14.99 32.93
C LYS A 310 6.05 -13.80 33.41
N LEU A 311 7.28 -13.68 32.90
CA LEU A 311 8.22 -12.62 33.28
C LEU A 311 7.74 -11.24 32.82
N SER A 312 7.25 -11.14 31.59
CA SER A 312 6.70 -9.89 31.02
C SER A 312 5.30 -9.52 31.53
N LYS A 313 4.61 -10.43 32.23
CA LYS A 313 3.21 -10.29 32.71
C LYS A 313 2.22 -10.01 31.56
N ALA A 314 2.58 -10.36 30.33
CA ALA A 314 1.79 -10.15 29.13
C ALA A 314 0.79 -11.29 28.88
N GLN A 315 0.07 -11.24 27.76
CA GLN A 315 -0.77 -12.34 27.29
C GLN A 315 -0.40 -12.69 25.85
N ALA A 316 -0.41 -13.97 25.51
CA ALA A 316 -0.32 -14.40 24.12
C ALA A 316 -1.60 -14.03 23.37
N ALA A 317 -1.50 -13.60 22.12
CA ALA A 317 -2.64 -13.41 21.23
C ALA A 317 -3.39 -14.75 21.05
N PRO A 318 -4.71 -14.83 21.30
CA PRO A 318 -5.47 -16.07 21.13
C PRO A 318 -5.40 -16.62 19.70
N LYS A 319 -5.18 -17.93 19.55
CA LYS A 319 -4.99 -18.58 18.23
C LYS A 319 -6.16 -18.36 17.26
N ALA A 320 -7.36 -18.12 17.77
CA ALA A 320 -8.56 -17.80 17.00
C ALA A 320 -8.60 -16.36 16.40
N LEU A 321 -7.58 -15.53 16.63
CA LEU A 321 -7.43 -14.22 15.98
C LEU A 321 -6.68 -14.27 14.64
N PHE A 322 -6.01 -15.39 14.36
CA PHE A 322 -5.19 -15.55 13.17
C PHE A 322 -5.98 -16.31 12.11
N GLU A 323 -6.06 -15.76 10.90
CA GLU A 323 -6.76 -16.39 9.76
C GLU A 323 -5.90 -17.49 9.08
N ASN A 324 -4.59 -17.51 9.39
CA ASN A 324 -3.57 -18.47 8.93
C ASN A 324 -3.70 -19.85 9.59
N GLN A 325 -4.90 -20.43 9.54
CA GLN A 325 -5.24 -21.70 10.17
C GLN A 325 -5.18 -22.87 9.19
N ASN A 326 -3.94 -23.25 8.87
CA ASN A 326 -3.57 -24.64 8.65
C ASN A 326 -4.16 -25.26 7.36
N THR A 327 -4.52 -24.42 6.37
CA THR A 327 -4.80 -24.83 4.99
C THR A 327 -3.49 -25.11 4.26
N THR A 328 -2.91 -26.28 4.53
CA THR A 328 -1.71 -26.80 3.88
C THR A 328 -1.99 -27.23 2.43
N VAL A 329 -2.41 -26.27 1.60
CA VAL A 329 -2.50 -26.41 0.15
C VAL A 329 -1.13 -26.13 -0.42
N THR A 330 -0.23 -27.12 -0.31
CA THR A 330 1.14 -27.01 -0.84
C THR A 330 1.09 -26.53 -2.29
N PRO A 331 1.72 -25.38 -2.62
CA PRO A 331 1.74 -24.82 -3.97
C PRO A 331 2.08 -25.88 -5.01
N LEU A 332 1.25 -25.98 -6.06
CA LEU A 332 1.13 -27.15 -6.95
C LEU A 332 2.36 -27.44 -7.85
N GLY A 333 3.48 -27.77 -7.22
CA GLY A 333 4.74 -28.16 -7.86
C GLY A 333 6.00 -27.52 -7.26
N PHE A 334 5.88 -26.52 -6.39
CA PHE A 334 7.03 -25.91 -5.71
C PHE A 334 7.43 -26.72 -4.46
N ARG A 335 8.72 -26.67 -4.11
CA ARG A 335 9.32 -27.25 -2.89
C ARG A 335 10.52 -26.41 -2.46
N ILE A 336 10.85 -26.43 -1.17
CA ILE A 336 12.12 -25.91 -0.64
C ILE A 336 13.30 -26.55 -1.40
N GLY A 337 14.31 -25.75 -1.72
CA GLY A 337 15.48 -26.15 -2.53
C GLY A 337 15.24 -26.19 -4.05
N MET A 338 14.06 -25.78 -4.53
CA MET A 338 13.84 -25.58 -5.97
C MET A 338 14.35 -24.21 -6.43
N LYS A 339 15.08 -24.18 -7.55
CA LYS A 339 15.60 -22.94 -8.16
C LYS A 339 14.68 -22.40 -9.26
N LEU A 340 14.64 -21.08 -9.40
CA LEU A 340 13.81 -20.33 -10.33
C LEU A 340 14.48 -19.01 -10.74
N GLU A 341 13.84 -18.26 -11.63
CA GLU A 341 14.24 -16.90 -12.00
C GLU A 341 13.26 -15.91 -11.35
N ALA A 342 13.75 -14.88 -10.67
CA ALA A 342 12.89 -13.93 -9.94
C ALA A 342 13.28 -12.46 -10.20
N ILE A 343 12.29 -11.57 -10.21
CA ILE A 343 12.49 -10.13 -10.30
C ILE A 343 12.81 -9.58 -8.91
N ASP A 344 13.91 -8.84 -8.76
CA ASP A 344 14.20 -8.10 -7.52
C ASP A 344 13.15 -7.00 -7.32
N LYS A 345 12.37 -7.08 -6.23
CA LYS A 345 11.35 -6.06 -5.91
C LYS A 345 11.96 -4.71 -5.51
N LYS A 346 13.19 -4.68 -4.99
CA LYS A 346 13.94 -3.45 -4.67
C LYS A 346 14.53 -2.83 -5.95
N ASN A 347 14.92 -3.65 -6.93
CA ASN A 347 15.46 -3.21 -8.23
C ASN A 347 14.78 -3.93 -9.43
N PRO A 348 13.54 -3.56 -9.84
CA PRO A 348 12.76 -4.32 -10.84
C PRO A 348 13.32 -4.42 -12.27
N SER A 349 14.50 -3.86 -12.54
CA SER A 349 15.26 -4.05 -13.77
C SER A 349 16.10 -5.34 -13.77
N PHE A 350 16.33 -5.95 -12.61
CA PHE A 350 17.08 -7.20 -12.49
C PHE A 350 16.15 -8.41 -12.37
N ILE A 351 16.45 -9.43 -13.16
CA ILE A 351 15.91 -10.78 -13.02
C ILE A 351 17.08 -11.67 -12.63
N CYS A 352 16.97 -12.36 -11.51
CA CYS A 352 18.08 -13.03 -10.83
C CYS A 352 17.84 -14.54 -10.69
N VAL A 353 18.94 -15.28 -10.57
CA VAL A 353 18.95 -16.65 -10.06
C VAL A 353 18.46 -16.65 -8.60
N ALA A 354 17.48 -17.49 -8.28
CA ALA A 354 16.82 -17.53 -6.99
C ALA A 354 16.41 -18.96 -6.57
N THR A 355 16.19 -19.16 -5.27
CA THR A 355 15.82 -20.44 -4.64
C THR A 355 14.58 -20.27 -3.76
N VAL A 356 13.73 -21.30 -3.71
CA VAL A 356 12.67 -21.41 -2.69
C VAL A 356 13.28 -21.87 -1.36
N THR A 357 13.32 -20.99 -0.36
CA THR A 357 13.94 -21.25 0.95
C THR A 357 12.95 -21.72 2.01
N ASP A 358 11.72 -21.19 2.03
CA ASP A 358 10.67 -21.53 3.01
C ASP A 358 9.28 -21.64 2.37
N MET A 359 8.31 -22.28 3.05
CA MET A 359 6.95 -22.54 2.55
C MET A 359 5.90 -22.52 3.68
N VAL A 360 4.98 -21.56 3.63
CA VAL A 360 3.91 -21.36 4.62
C VAL A 360 2.53 -21.34 3.95
N ASP A 361 1.67 -22.28 4.36
CA ASP A 361 0.34 -22.55 3.79
C ASP A 361 0.35 -22.67 2.25
N SER A 362 -0.05 -21.62 1.52
CA SER A 362 -0.05 -21.54 0.06
C SER A 362 0.98 -20.56 -0.52
N ARG A 363 1.88 -20.04 0.32
CA ARG A 363 2.98 -19.14 -0.07
C ARG A 363 4.33 -19.83 0.06
N PHE A 364 5.34 -19.25 -0.56
CA PHE A 364 6.73 -19.62 -0.42
C PHE A 364 7.63 -18.39 -0.43
N LEU A 365 8.76 -18.50 0.26
CA LEU A 365 9.80 -17.49 0.31
C LEU A 365 10.73 -17.67 -0.90
N VAL A 366 10.99 -16.58 -1.61
CA VAL A 366 11.95 -16.51 -2.71
C VAL A 366 13.20 -15.81 -2.18
N HIS A 367 14.31 -16.53 -2.17
CA HIS A 367 15.65 -16.04 -1.82
C HIS A 367 16.49 -15.82 -3.07
N PHE A 368 17.36 -14.83 -3.07
CA PHE A 368 18.29 -14.56 -4.16
C PHE A 368 19.66 -15.19 -3.91
N ASP A 369 20.07 -16.11 -4.77
CA ASP A 369 21.25 -16.96 -4.53
C ASP A 369 22.54 -16.14 -4.37
N ASP A 370 23.24 -16.35 -3.25
CA ASP A 370 24.44 -15.62 -2.82
C ASP A 370 24.24 -14.10 -2.56
N TRP A 371 22.99 -13.66 -2.28
CA TRP A 371 22.66 -12.32 -1.79
C TRP A 371 22.28 -12.31 -0.29
N ASP A 372 22.04 -11.12 0.25
CA ASP A 372 21.53 -10.88 1.60
C ASP A 372 20.01 -11.13 1.73
N GLU A 373 19.58 -11.70 2.85
CA GLU A 373 18.19 -12.13 3.09
C GLU A 373 17.17 -10.97 3.12
N SER A 374 17.61 -9.71 3.25
CA SER A 374 16.69 -8.56 3.13
C SER A 374 16.11 -8.39 1.72
N TYR A 375 16.66 -9.04 0.70
CA TYR A 375 16.09 -9.05 -0.66
C TYR A 375 14.99 -10.11 -0.84
N ASP A 376 14.86 -11.06 0.09
CA ASP A 376 13.88 -12.15 -0.01
C ASP A 376 12.43 -11.61 -0.02
N PHE A 377 11.51 -12.35 -0.63
CA PHE A 377 10.09 -12.02 -0.55
C PHE A 377 9.15 -13.22 -0.56
N TRP A 378 8.06 -13.10 0.19
CA TRP A 378 6.96 -14.06 0.17
C TRP A 378 6.08 -13.87 -1.07
N CYS A 379 5.77 -14.96 -1.77
CA CYS A 379 4.79 -14.95 -2.86
C CYS A 379 4.04 -16.28 -3.01
N ASP A 380 3.06 -16.32 -3.91
CA ASP A 380 2.38 -17.55 -4.34
C ASP A 380 2.67 -17.89 -5.81
N ALA A 381 2.17 -19.04 -6.26
CA ALA A 381 2.40 -19.58 -7.60
C ALA A 381 1.84 -18.72 -8.76
N THR A 382 1.01 -17.72 -8.49
CA THR A 382 0.50 -16.73 -9.46
C THR A 382 1.36 -15.46 -9.56
N SER A 383 2.38 -15.29 -8.71
CA SER A 383 3.20 -14.08 -8.68
C SER A 383 3.83 -13.76 -10.05
N PRO A 384 3.72 -12.51 -10.53
CA PRO A 384 4.31 -12.11 -11.81
C PRO A 384 5.83 -11.85 -11.69
N TYR A 385 6.38 -11.88 -10.48
CA TYR A 385 7.79 -11.64 -10.17
C TYR A 385 8.63 -12.92 -10.17
N ILE A 386 8.08 -14.05 -10.61
CA ILE A 386 8.75 -15.36 -10.65
C ILE A 386 8.53 -16.05 -12.00
N HIS A 387 9.56 -16.70 -12.50
CA HIS A 387 9.61 -17.34 -13.80
C HIS A 387 10.34 -18.70 -13.71
N PRO A 388 10.02 -19.68 -14.57
CA PRO A 388 10.75 -20.93 -14.62
C PRO A 388 12.19 -20.73 -15.09
N VAL A 389 13.08 -21.61 -14.66
CA VAL A 389 14.46 -21.71 -15.14
C VAL A 389 14.51 -21.73 -16.68
N GLY A 390 15.23 -20.78 -17.27
CA GLY A 390 15.38 -20.60 -18.72
C GLY A 390 14.57 -19.43 -19.29
N TRP A 391 13.61 -18.86 -18.55
CA TRP A 391 12.70 -17.83 -19.08
C TRP A 391 13.43 -16.58 -19.61
N CYS A 392 14.49 -16.12 -18.94
CA CYS A 392 15.32 -15.01 -19.42
C CYS A 392 15.95 -15.30 -20.79
N GLN A 393 16.39 -16.54 -21.03
CA GLN A 393 16.96 -16.97 -22.31
C GLN A 393 15.88 -17.03 -23.40
N ASP A 394 14.66 -17.48 -23.07
CA ASP A 394 13.54 -17.57 -24.01
C ASP A 394 12.90 -16.21 -24.35
N ASN A 395 13.21 -15.14 -23.59
CA ASN A 395 12.59 -13.81 -23.71
C ASN A 395 13.61 -12.67 -23.94
N ASP A 396 14.83 -12.98 -24.40
CA ASP A 396 15.93 -12.03 -24.65
C ASP A 396 16.22 -11.09 -23.44
N ARG A 397 16.13 -11.61 -22.21
CA ARG A 397 16.42 -10.87 -20.97
C ARG A 397 17.77 -11.27 -20.37
N ILE A 398 18.41 -10.32 -19.70
CA ILE A 398 19.67 -10.55 -18.99
C ILE A 398 19.36 -11.18 -17.62
N LEU A 399 19.78 -12.43 -17.44
CA LEU A 399 19.79 -13.09 -16.14
C LEU A 399 21.00 -12.62 -15.30
N THR A 400 20.72 -11.93 -14.20
CA THR A 400 21.66 -11.65 -13.11
C THR A 400 22.00 -12.96 -12.39
N LYS A 401 23.28 -13.17 -12.10
CA LYS A 401 23.83 -14.44 -11.60
C LYS A 401 24.30 -14.28 -10.15
N PRO A 402 24.47 -15.38 -9.40
CA PRO A 402 24.89 -15.32 -8.01
C PRO A 402 26.22 -14.56 -7.85
N PRO A 403 26.34 -13.62 -6.89
CA PRO A 403 27.58 -12.93 -6.59
C PRO A 403 28.76 -13.89 -6.41
N GLY A 404 29.90 -13.55 -7.01
CA GLY A 404 31.12 -14.38 -6.95
C GLY A 404 31.12 -15.64 -7.83
N TYR A 405 30.05 -15.99 -8.54
CA TYR A 405 30.02 -17.19 -9.40
C TYR A 405 31.21 -17.20 -10.40
N PRO A 406 32.15 -18.18 -10.35
CA PRO A 406 33.49 -18.02 -10.93
C PRO A 406 33.59 -17.79 -12.45
N ASN A 407 32.51 -18.02 -13.21
CA ASN A 407 32.53 -17.90 -14.67
C ASN A 407 31.23 -17.27 -15.20
N VAL A 408 30.88 -16.08 -14.70
CA VAL A 408 29.65 -15.31 -15.00
C VAL A 408 29.28 -15.25 -16.49
N LYS A 409 30.26 -15.15 -17.39
CA LYS A 409 30.03 -15.11 -18.85
C LYS A 409 29.51 -16.45 -19.39
N ASN A 410 29.90 -17.56 -18.78
CA ASN A 410 29.58 -18.93 -19.17
C ASN A 410 28.66 -19.63 -18.14
N PHE A 411 27.82 -18.87 -17.44
CA PHE A 411 26.77 -19.45 -16.58
C PHE A 411 25.81 -20.29 -17.43
N SER A 412 25.49 -21.49 -16.95
CA SER A 412 24.51 -22.39 -17.55
C SER A 412 23.71 -23.02 -16.43
N TRP A 413 22.38 -22.96 -16.54
CA TRP A 413 21.47 -23.50 -15.54
C TRP A 413 21.70 -24.99 -15.28
N GLY A 414 21.96 -25.80 -16.32
CA GLY A 414 22.22 -27.23 -16.16
C GLY A 414 23.44 -27.50 -15.27
N LYS A 415 24.53 -26.76 -15.49
CA LYS A 415 25.75 -26.86 -14.68
C LYS A 415 25.52 -26.37 -13.26
N TYR A 416 24.83 -25.24 -13.07
CA TYR A 416 24.59 -24.68 -11.74
C TYR A 416 23.65 -25.58 -10.90
N LEU A 417 22.63 -26.20 -11.51
CA LEU A 417 21.76 -27.17 -10.86
C LEU A 417 22.52 -28.45 -10.46
N GLU A 418 23.45 -28.92 -11.30
CA GLU A 418 24.35 -30.04 -10.98
C GLU A 418 25.28 -29.71 -9.81
N GLU A 419 25.96 -28.57 -9.85
CA GLU A 419 26.88 -28.09 -8.80
C GLU A 419 26.19 -27.82 -7.45
N THR A 420 24.95 -27.34 -7.47
CA THR A 420 24.15 -27.09 -6.26
C THR A 420 23.25 -28.26 -5.85
N HIS A 421 23.37 -29.41 -6.54
CA HIS A 421 22.53 -30.61 -6.37
C HIS A 421 21.02 -30.31 -6.29
N SER A 422 20.58 -29.26 -6.98
CA SER A 422 19.25 -28.67 -6.87
C SER A 422 18.36 -29.01 -8.06
N SER A 423 17.05 -28.85 -7.91
CA SER A 423 16.08 -29.06 -8.99
C SER A 423 15.47 -27.73 -9.45
N PRO A 424 15.18 -27.55 -10.75
CA PRO A 424 14.42 -26.38 -11.19
C PRO A 424 12.96 -26.50 -10.73
N ALA A 425 12.35 -25.38 -10.35
CA ALA A 425 10.91 -25.30 -10.15
C ALA A 425 10.20 -25.66 -11.47
N PRO A 426 9.32 -26.67 -11.50
CA PRO A 426 8.80 -27.20 -12.76
C PRO A 426 7.84 -26.20 -13.39
N ALA A 427 8.02 -25.84 -14.66
CA ALA A 427 7.26 -24.78 -15.35
C ALA A 427 5.72 -24.87 -15.19
N ARG A 428 5.18 -26.08 -15.09
CA ARG A 428 3.75 -26.34 -14.80
C ARG A 428 3.25 -25.88 -13.42
N ALA A 429 4.13 -25.50 -12.49
CA ALA A 429 3.79 -25.01 -11.15
C ALA A 429 3.38 -23.54 -11.18
N PHE A 430 4.12 -22.73 -11.95
CA PHE A 430 3.83 -21.32 -12.23
C PHE A 430 2.42 -21.17 -12.85
N LYS A 431 1.76 -20.05 -12.55
CA LYS A 431 0.42 -19.69 -13.03
C LYS A 431 0.44 -18.24 -13.50
N GLY A 432 -0.18 -17.96 -14.64
CA GLY A 432 -0.38 -16.57 -15.07
C GLY A 432 -1.43 -15.89 -14.20
N LYS A 433 -1.06 -14.80 -13.52
CA LYS A 433 -1.99 -13.85 -12.91
C LYS A 433 -2.66 -13.04 -14.03
N PRO A 434 -4.00 -13.05 -14.16
CA PRO A 434 -4.69 -12.20 -15.13
C PRO A 434 -4.40 -10.72 -14.85
N PRO A 435 -4.27 -9.88 -15.90
CA PRO A 435 -4.20 -8.43 -15.71
C PRO A 435 -5.39 -7.90 -14.90
N HIS A 436 -5.15 -6.87 -14.09
CA HIS A 436 -6.21 -6.29 -13.27
C HIS A 436 -7.17 -5.42 -14.10
N SER A 437 -8.25 -4.95 -13.48
CA SER A 437 -9.25 -4.08 -14.12
C SER A 437 -9.49 -2.79 -13.35
N PHE A 438 -8.49 -2.31 -12.61
CA PHE A 438 -8.44 -0.91 -12.19
C PHE A 438 -8.25 -0.03 -13.42
N GLN A 439 -8.70 1.22 -13.33
CA GLN A 439 -8.57 2.22 -14.40
C GLN A 439 -8.14 3.55 -13.78
N PRO A 440 -7.43 4.42 -14.53
CA PRO A 440 -7.21 5.80 -14.12
C PRO A 440 -8.51 6.52 -13.75
N LEU A 441 -8.41 7.50 -12.84
CA LEU A 441 -9.51 8.27 -12.24
C LEU A 441 -10.45 7.48 -11.30
N MET A 442 -10.20 6.18 -11.06
CA MET A 442 -10.86 5.46 -9.97
C MET A 442 -10.31 5.90 -8.60
N LYS A 443 -11.19 6.22 -7.66
CA LYS A 443 -10.83 6.60 -6.29
C LYS A 443 -10.91 5.45 -5.28
N LEU A 444 -9.98 5.40 -4.32
CA LEU A 444 -9.84 4.34 -3.32
C LEU A 444 -9.28 4.86 -1.99
N GLU A 445 -9.13 3.99 -0.99
CA GLU A 445 -8.44 4.27 0.27
C GLU A 445 -7.11 3.51 0.29
N THR A 446 -6.02 4.14 0.75
CA THR A 446 -4.72 3.43 0.92
C THR A 446 -3.88 3.99 2.06
N VAL A 447 -2.99 3.17 2.61
CA VAL A 447 -2.02 3.59 3.63
C VAL A 447 -0.97 4.55 3.05
N ASP A 448 -0.60 5.56 3.83
CA ASP A 448 0.51 6.46 3.51
C ASP A 448 1.86 5.76 3.74
N LYS A 449 2.61 5.50 2.66
CA LYS A 449 3.96 4.90 2.74
C LYS A 449 4.97 5.75 3.54
N ARG A 450 4.80 7.07 3.62
CA ARG A 450 5.66 7.98 4.41
C ARG A 450 5.20 8.10 5.87
N ASN A 451 3.96 7.73 6.17
CA ASN A 451 3.44 7.67 7.54
C ASN A 451 2.39 6.55 7.70
N PRO A 452 2.81 5.28 7.92
CA PRO A 452 1.92 4.11 7.85
C PRO A 452 0.79 4.05 8.89
N MET A 453 0.73 4.97 9.85
CA MET A 453 -0.42 5.18 10.74
C MET A 453 -1.64 5.76 9.99
N LEU A 454 -1.42 6.46 8.87
CA LEU A 454 -2.47 7.17 8.13
C LEU A 454 -3.01 6.32 6.97
N VAL A 455 -4.33 6.34 6.79
CA VAL A 455 -4.99 5.92 5.55
C VAL A 455 -5.58 7.16 4.89
N ARG A 456 -5.35 7.36 3.59
CA ARG A 456 -5.73 8.55 2.83
C ARG A 456 -6.76 8.22 1.74
N VAL A 457 -7.51 9.24 1.37
CA VAL A 457 -8.27 9.31 0.11
C VAL A 457 -7.29 9.46 -1.05
N ALA A 458 -7.45 8.63 -2.08
CA ALA A 458 -6.49 8.52 -3.18
C ALA A 458 -7.15 8.20 -4.53
N THR A 459 -6.45 8.50 -5.62
CA THR A 459 -6.87 8.25 -7.01
C THR A 459 -5.84 7.40 -7.74
N VAL A 460 -6.28 6.45 -8.57
CA VAL A 460 -5.42 5.76 -9.55
C VAL A 460 -5.11 6.71 -10.69
N VAL A 461 -3.84 6.99 -10.96
CA VAL A 461 -3.41 7.89 -12.06
C VAL A 461 -2.84 7.16 -13.27
N ASP A 462 -2.18 6.00 -13.07
CA ASP A 462 -1.65 5.15 -14.13
C ASP A 462 -1.75 3.65 -13.77
N THR A 463 -1.59 2.77 -14.76
CA THR A 463 -1.82 1.32 -14.66
C THR A 463 -0.87 0.52 -15.56
N ASP A 464 -0.24 -0.52 -15.02
CA ASP A 464 0.31 -1.64 -15.82
C ASP A 464 -0.56 -2.90 -15.62
N ASP A 465 -0.14 -4.07 -16.08
CA ASP A 465 -0.94 -5.32 -15.95
C ASP A 465 -1.19 -5.75 -14.49
N HIS A 466 -0.32 -5.37 -13.54
CA HIS A 466 -0.28 -5.93 -12.19
C HIS A 466 -0.24 -4.89 -11.07
N ARG A 467 0.16 -3.66 -11.39
CA ARG A 467 0.30 -2.53 -10.46
C ARG A 467 -0.51 -1.32 -10.90
N VAL A 468 -0.82 -0.47 -9.92
CA VAL A 468 -1.43 0.85 -10.09
C VAL A 468 -0.46 1.91 -9.59
N GLN A 469 -0.41 3.07 -10.26
CA GLN A 469 0.16 4.27 -9.68
C GLN A 469 -0.93 5.01 -8.91
N ILE A 470 -0.66 5.30 -7.64
CA ILE A 470 -1.57 5.95 -6.72
C ILE A 470 -1.11 7.38 -6.44
N HIS A 471 -2.06 8.31 -6.52
CA HIS A 471 -1.95 9.71 -6.14
C HIS A 471 -2.76 9.99 -4.87
N PHE A 472 -2.23 10.83 -3.96
CA PHE A 472 -2.98 11.31 -2.80
C PHE A 472 -3.74 12.59 -3.13
N ASP A 473 -5.06 12.54 -3.06
CA ASP A 473 -5.92 13.64 -3.47
C ASP A 473 -5.57 14.94 -2.71
N GLY A 474 -5.18 15.99 -3.45
CA GLY A 474 -4.78 17.28 -2.89
C GLY A 474 -3.31 17.38 -2.45
N TRP A 475 -2.46 16.41 -2.79
CA TRP A 475 -1.00 16.48 -2.65
C TRP A 475 -0.33 16.75 -4.01
N THR A 476 0.98 16.99 -4.01
CA THR A 476 1.82 17.04 -5.21
C THR A 476 2.12 15.64 -5.74
N ASP A 477 2.42 15.54 -7.04
CA ASP A 477 2.72 14.28 -7.75
C ASP A 477 4.06 13.64 -7.34
N GLU A 478 4.94 14.37 -6.65
CA GLU A 478 6.12 13.83 -5.97
C GLU A 478 5.79 12.78 -4.89
N TYR A 479 4.54 12.72 -4.42
CA TYR A 479 4.06 11.72 -3.46
C TYR A 479 3.50 10.46 -4.13
N ASP A 480 3.33 10.46 -5.45
CA ASP A 480 2.73 9.34 -6.18
C ASP A 480 3.64 8.12 -6.19
N TYR A 481 3.06 6.91 -6.10
CA TYR A 481 3.84 5.67 -6.11
C TYR A 481 3.14 4.52 -6.81
N TRP A 482 3.94 3.60 -7.34
CA TRP A 482 3.49 2.30 -7.82
C TRP A 482 3.28 1.31 -6.67
N VAL A 483 2.23 0.49 -6.78
CA VAL A 483 1.90 -0.58 -5.81
C VAL A 483 1.19 -1.75 -6.49
N ASP A 484 1.51 -2.96 -6.05
CA ASP A 484 0.89 -4.23 -6.48
C ASP A 484 -0.62 -4.19 -6.21
N THR A 485 -1.46 -4.59 -7.18
CA THR A 485 -2.93 -4.52 -7.04
C THR A 485 -3.54 -5.52 -6.04
N ASP A 486 -2.74 -6.41 -5.49
CA ASP A 486 -3.03 -7.31 -4.36
C ASP A 486 -2.26 -6.94 -3.08
N SER A 487 -1.61 -5.77 -3.02
CA SER A 487 -1.03 -5.20 -1.79
C SER A 487 -2.09 -5.12 -0.67
N PRO A 488 -1.78 -5.53 0.57
CA PRO A 488 -2.73 -5.49 1.68
C PRO A 488 -3.16 -4.07 2.09
N ASP A 489 -2.48 -3.03 1.61
CA ASP A 489 -2.67 -1.64 2.04
C ASP A 489 -3.45 -0.76 1.04
N ILE A 490 -4.04 -1.34 -0.02
CA ILE A 490 -5.05 -0.66 -0.87
C ILE A 490 -6.45 -1.25 -0.62
N HIS A 491 -7.44 -0.38 -0.49
CA HIS A 491 -8.77 -0.72 0.02
C HIS A 491 -9.91 -0.02 -0.75
N PRO A 492 -11.10 -0.62 -0.85
CA PRO A 492 -12.27 0.03 -1.44
C PRO A 492 -12.79 1.21 -0.61
N ALA A 493 -13.33 2.22 -1.27
CA ALA A 493 -13.92 3.39 -0.63
C ALA A 493 -14.97 3.01 0.44
N GLY A 494 -14.83 3.56 1.65
CA GLY A 494 -15.63 3.23 2.82
C GLY A 494 -15.03 2.15 3.73
N TRP A 495 -13.81 1.67 3.47
CA TRP A 495 -13.15 0.64 4.29
C TRP A 495 -12.85 1.15 5.70
N CYS A 496 -12.27 2.35 5.84
CA CYS A 496 -12.06 3.04 7.13
C CYS A 496 -13.37 3.19 7.90
N ALA A 497 -14.45 3.60 7.21
CA ALA A 497 -15.79 3.73 7.79
C ALA A 497 -16.43 2.38 8.20
N LYS A 498 -15.98 1.26 7.62
CA LYS A 498 -16.40 -0.10 7.95
C LYS A 498 -15.58 -0.69 9.11
N THR A 499 -14.27 -0.42 9.15
CA THR A 499 -13.33 -0.97 10.13
C THR A 499 -13.21 -0.14 11.40
N GLY A 500 -13.50 1.16 11.33
CA GLY A 500 -13.27 2.12 12.40
C GLY A 500 -11.87 2.75 12.39
N HIS A 501 -11.11 2.61 11.31
CA HIS A 501 -9.85 3.33 11.11
C HIS A 501 -10.11 4.81 10.77
N PRO A 502 -9.32 5.78 11.25
CA PRO A 502 -9.40 7.16 10.77
C PRO A 502 -9.02 7.25 9.28
N LEU A 503 -9.83 7.95 8.49
CA LEU A 503 -9.53 8.30 7.10
C LEU A 503 -9.08 9.77 7.03
N GLN A 504 -7.95 10.02 6.39
CA GLN A 504 -7.51 11.37 6.03
C GLN A 504 -8.18 11.78 4.71
N PRO A 505 -9.09 12.78 4.71
CA PRO A 505 -9.66 13.33 3.48
C PRO A 505 -8.61 14.12 2.67
N PRO A 506 -8.93 14.53 1.43
CA PRO A 506 -8.05 15.34 0.60
C PRO A 506 -7.61 16.63 1.29
N ILE A 507 -6.38 17.08 1.05
CA ILE A 507 -5.96 18.41 1.48
C ILE A 507 -6.65 19.44 0.58
N SER A 508 -7.17 20.51 1.18
CA SER A 508 -7.69 21.67 0.47
C SER A 508 -6.74 22.85 0.62
N GLU A 509 -6.32 23.44 -0.51
CA GLU A 509 -5.37 24.57 -0.60
C GLU A 509 -5.70 25.76 0.33
N TRP A 510 -6.99 25.97 0.61
CA TRP A 510 -7.58 26.94 1.57
C TRP A 510 -7.11 26.86 3.03
N LEU A 511 -6.03 26.13 3.33
CA LEU A 511 -5.41 26.06 4.67
C LEU A 511 -4.11 26.86 4.79
N TYR A 512 -3.48 27.27 3.67
CA TYR A 512 -2.26 28.09 3.69
C TYR A 512 -2.54 29.60 3.65
N ASP A 513 -3.69 30.03 3.13
CA ASP A 513 -4.04 31.45 2.92
C ASP A 513 -4.65 32.13 4.17
N SER A 514 -4.15 31.76 5.36
CA SER A 514 -4.68 32.24 6.65
C SER A 514 -3.69 32.18 7.84
N SER A 515 -2.40 32.39 7.57
CA SER A 515 -1.32 32.57 8.55
C SER A 515 -0.62 33.90 8.35
#